data_AF-A0A3D5AVM4-F1
#
_entry.id   AF-A0A3D5AVM4-F1
#
_cell.length_a   1.000
_cell.length_b   1.000
_cell.length_c   1.000
_cell.angle_alpha   90.00
_cell.angle_beta   90.00
_cell.angle_gamma   90.00
#
_symmetry.space_group_name_H-M   'P 1'
#
loop_
_entity.id
_entity.type
_entity.pdbx_description
1 polymer ?
#
loop_
_entity_poly.entity_id
_entity_poly.type
_entity_poly.pdbx_seq_one_letter_code
_entity_poly.pdbx_strand_id
1 'polypeptide(L)' 'FLASPDVMRSILGESGLMAECFEDISDAHLNTTTVNSAPSPLTLGVYVDNLAQKAANARRSLEEGQIRYVRGVFRLQ' A
#
# COMPACT_ATOMS: atom_id res chain seq x y z
N PHE A 1 7.59 0.53 -15.02
CA PHE A 1 8.53 1.21 -14.10
C PHE A 1 7.75 1.59 -12.85
N LEU A 2 8.31 1.29 -11.67
CA LEU A 2 7.74 1.78 -10.42
C LEU A 2 8.28 3.20 -10.15
N ALA A 3 7.43 4.09 -9.65
CA ALA A 3 7.86 5.40 -9.18
C ALA A 3 8.46 5.28 -7.77
N SER A 4 9.48 6.09 -7.47
CA SER A 4 9.90 6.25 -6.08
C SER A 4 8.80 6.98 -5.27
N PRO A 5 8.81 6.87 -3.93
CA PRO A 5 7.86 7.59 -3.08
C PRO A 5 7.85 9.10 -3.36
N ASP A 6 9.02 9.71 -3.52
CA ASP A 6 9.15 11.14 -3.78
C ASP A 6 8.58 11.55 -5.15
N VAL A 7 8.82 10.73 -6.18
CA VAL A 7 8.24 10.95 -7.52
C VAL A 7 6.72 10.86 -7.45
N MET A 8 6.18 9.86 -6.74
CA MET A 8 4.73 9.73 -6.57
C MET A 8 4.13 10.93 -5.84
N ARG A 9 4.79 11.42 -4.79
CA ARG A 9 4.36 12.62 -4.06
C ARG A 9 4.38 13.87 -4.94
N SER A 10 5.39 14.03 -5.80
CA SER A 10 5.47 15.15 -6.75
C SER A 10 4.31 15.13 -7.74
N ILE A 11 4.05 13.98 -8.36
CA ILE A 11 2.97 13.81 -9.35
C ILE A 11 1.61 14.16 -8.73
N LEU A 12 1.35 13.70 -7.50
CA LEU A 12 0.12 14.03 -6.79
C LEU A 12 0.06 15.52 -6.45
N GLY A 13 1.17 16.13 -6.01
CA GLY A 13 1.27 17.56 -5.75
C GLY A 13 0.96 18.42 -6.98
N GLU A 14 1.50 18.05 -8.14
CA GLU A 14 1.24 18.72 -9.43
C GLU A 14 -0.23 18.64 -9.85
N SER A 15 -0.97 17.62 -9.40
CA SER A 15 -2.41 17.48 -9.64
C SER A 15 -3.30 18.31 -8.70
N GLY A 16 -2.72 19.12 -7.81
CA GLY A 16 -3.46 19.92 -6.82
C GLY A 16 -3.81 19.19 -5.53
N LEU A 17 -3.16 18.03 -5.27
CA LEU A 17 -3.31 17.29 -4.02
C LEU A 17 -2.19 17.67 -3.05
N MET A 18 -2.53 18.31 -1.94
CA MET A 18 -1.58 18.60 -0.88
C MET A 18 -1.45 17.41 0.07
N ALA A 19 -0.23 16.90 0.25
CA ALA A 19 0.04 15.83 1.21
C ALA A 19 -0.06 16.35 2.65
N GLU A 20 -1.01 15.82 3.41
CA GLU A 20 -1.11 15.99 4.87
C GLU A 20 -0.22 14.98 5.60
N CYS A 21 -0.10 13.77 5.06
CA CYS A 21 0.73 12.70 5.57
C CYS A 21 1.26 11.87 4.40
N PHE A 22 2.54 11.50 4.43
CA PHE A 22 3.15 10.64 3.42
C PHE A 22 4.30 9.86 4.06
N GLU A 23 3.97 8.70 4.62
CA GLU A 23 4.83 7.94 5.52
C GLU A 23 5.14 6.55 4.95
N ASP A 24 6.42 6.17 4.94
CA ASP A 24 6.83 4.79 4.68
C ASP A 24 6.49 3.92 5.90
N ILE A 25 5.52 3.03 5.72
CA ILE A 25 5.05 2.09 6.74
C ILE A 25 5.49 0.65 6.45
N SER A 26 6.50 0.46 5.60
CA SER A 26 7.01 -0.86 5.19
C SER A 26 7.35 -1.74 6.40
N ASP A 27 8.14 -1.22 7.34
CA ASP A 27 8.55 -1.99 8.53
C ASP A 27 7.37 -2.31 9.46
N ALA A 28 6.49 -1.34 9.69
CA ALA A 28 5.30 -1.54 10.52
C ALA A 28 4.37 -2.62 9.93
N HIS A 29 4.28 -2.67 8.60
CA HIS A 29 3.48 -3.65 7.90
C HIS A 29 4.13 -5.03 7.87
N LEU A 30 5.44 -5.14 7.68
CA LEU A 30 6.15 -6.43 7.72
C LEU A 30 6.05 -7.11 9.10
N ASN A 31 6.03 -6.31 10.16
CA ASN A 31 5.88 -6.75 11.54
C ASN A 31 4.41 -6.98 11.97
N THR A 32 3.44 -6.59 11.14
CA THR A 32 2.02 -6.84 11.42
C THR A 32 1.70 -8.31 11.22
N THR A 33 1.05 -8.92 12.21
CA THR A 33 0.49 -10.26 12.07
C THR A 33 -0.71 -10.19 11.12
N THR A 34 -0.71 -11.02 10.08
CA THR A 34 -1.86 -11.14 9.17
C THR A 34 -3.07 -11.58 9.96
N VAL A 35 -4.02 -10.67 10.15
CA VAL A 35 -5.31 -10.98 10.76
C VAL A 35 -6.15 -11.69 9.70
N ASN A 36 -6.35 -13.00 9.88
CA ASN A 36 -7.38 -13.72 9.14
C ASN A 36 -8.74 -13.29 9.70
N SER A 37 -9.34 -12.25 9.12
CA SER A 37 -10.72 -11.90 9.41
C SER A 37 -11.64 -12.97 8.83
N ALA A 38 -12.38 -13.66 9.68
CA ALA A 38 -13.45 -14.56 9.22
C ALA A 38 -14.49 -13.75 8.42
N PRO A 39 -15.01 -14.29 7.30
CA PRO A 39 -16.02 -13.59 6.53
C PRO A 39 -17.27 -13.33 7.38
N SER A 40 -17.63 -12.06 7.52
CA SER A 40 -18.88 -11.59 8.12
C SER A 40 -19.92 -11.25 7.03
N PRO A 41 -21.22 -11.10 7.37
CA PRO A 41 -22.28 -10.74 6.42
C PRO A 41 -22.06 -9.41 5.67
N LEU A 42 -21.16 -8.55 6.14
CA LEU A 42 -20.80 -7.27 5.52
C LEU A 42 -19.44 -7.33 4.80
N THR A 43 -18.91 -8.53 4.56
CA THR A 43 -17.61 -8.69 3.89
C THR A 43 -17.76 -8.36 2.42
N LEU A 44 -17.04 -7.33 1.97
CA LEU A 44 -16.87 -7.05 0.55
C LEU A 44 -15.84 -8.03 -0.03
N GLY A 45 -16.31 -9.04 -0.75
CA GLY A 45 -15.45 -9.97 -1.46
C GLY A 45 -14.95 -9.37 -2.76
N VAL A 46 -13.64 -9.22 -2.91
CA VAL A 46 -13.00 -8.89 -4.19
C VAL A 46 -12.41 -10.18 -4.75
N TYR A 47 -12.86 -10.58 -5.94
CA TYR A 47 -12.29 -11.74 -6.64
C TYR A 47 -10.98 -11.32 -7.30
N VAL A 48 -9.87 -11.82 -6.74
CA VAL A 48 -8.54 -11.67 -7.30
C VAL A 48 -8.00 -13.06 -7.58
N ASP A 49 -7.71 -13.36 -8.85
CA ASP A 49 -7.04 -14.61 -9.19
C ASP A 49 -5.70 -14.71 -8.46
N ASN A 50 -5.48 -15.88 -7.83
CA ASN A 50 -4.26 -16.20 -7.11
C ASN A 50 -3.89 -15.16 -6.03
N LEU A 51 -4.89 -14.61 -5.31
CA LEU A 51 -4.69 -13.59 -4.28
C LEU A 51 -3.57 -13.97 -3.29
N ALA A 52 -3.58 -15.20 -2.76
CA ALA A 52 -2.58 -15.67 -1.82
C ALA A 52 -1.16 -15.59 -2.41
N GLN A 53 -0.98 -16.00 -3.67
CA GLN A 53 0.31 -15.93 -4.36
C GLN A 53 0.74 -14.47 -4.60
N LYS A 54 -0.18 -13.60 -5.01
CA LYS A 54 0.10 -12.18 -5.25
C LYS A 54 0.48 -11.45 -3.96
N ALA A 55 -0.24 -11.73 -2.87
CA ALA A 55 0.06 -11.19 -1.55
C ALA A 55 1.43 -11.66 -1.04
N ALA A 56 1.75 -12.95 -1.20
CA ALA A 56 3.06 -13.50 -0.84
C ALA A 56 4.20 -12.87 -1.66
N ASN A 57 3.99 -12.68 -2.97
CA ASN A 57 4.97 -12.03 -3.84
C ASN A 57 5.17 -10.56 -3.44
N ALA A 58 4.09 -9.82 -3.18
CA ALA A 58 4.17 -8.43 -2.73
C ALA A 58 4.90 -8.29 -1.40
N ARG A 59 4.63 -9.20 -0.43
CA ARG A 59 5.34 -9.25 0.84
C ARG A 59 6.84 -9.49 0.63
N ARG A 60 7.21 -10.48 -0.20
CA ARG A 60 8.62 -10.76 -0.52
C ARG A 60 9.30 -9.54 -1.16
N SER A 61 8.67 -8.89 -2.13
CA SER A 61 9.23 -7.68 -2.74
C SER A 61 9.39 -6.52 -1.76
N LEU A 62 8.54 -6.45 -0.73
CA LEU A 62 8.68 -5.48 0.36
C LEU A 62 9.88 -5.84 1.27
N GLU A 63 10.03 -7.11 1.63
CA GLU A 63 11.18 -7.64 2.41
C GLU A 63 12.52 -7.46 1.66
N GLU A 64 12.52 -7.63 0.34
CA GLU A 64 13.68 -7.45 -0.54
C GLU A 64 13.94 -5.96 -0.90
N GLY A 65 13.11 -5.03 -0.43
CA GLY A 65 13.25 -3.59 -0.69
C GLY A 65 12.97 -3.17 -2.14
N GLN A 66 12.38 -4.04 -2.95
CA GLN A 66 12.00 -3.77 -4.35
C GLN A 66 10.80 -2.82 -4.44
N ILE A 67 9.93 -2.84 -3.44
CA ILE A 67 8.78 -1.94 -3.31
C ILE A 67 8.77 -1.30 -1.92
N ARG A 68 8.02 -0.20 -1.78
CA ARG A 68 7.74 0.45 -0.50
C ARG A 68 6.24 0.47 -0.26
N TYR A 69 5.83 0.31 0.99
CA TYR A 69 4.44 0.48 1.38
C TYR A 69 4.27 1.83 2.06
N VAL A 70 3.62 2.76 1.36
CA VAL A 70 3.51 4.16 1.79
C VAL A 70 2.07 4.49 2.11
N ARG A 71 1.83 5.06 3.28
CA ARG A 71 0.54 5.65 3.66
C ARG A 71 0.53 7.12 3.28
N GLY A 72 -0.30 7.46 2.30
CA GLY A 72 -0.53 8.83 1.87
C GLY A 72 -1.92 9.33 2.26
N VAL A 73 -2.00 10.49 2.90
CA VAL A 73 -3.24 11.24 3.12
C VAL A 73 -3.09 12.58 2.42
N PHE A 74 -4.02 12.88 1.53
CA PHE A 74 -4.01 14.09 0.72
C PHE A 74 -5.32 14.83 0.87
N ARG A 75 -5.26 16.16 0.78
CA ARG A 75 -6.42 17.02 0.63
C ARG A 75 -6.33 17.77 -0.69
N LEU A 76 -7.49 18.15 -1.23
CA LEU A 76 -7.56 19.07 -2.36
C LEU A 76 -7.07 20.45 -1.92
N GLN A 77 -6.30 21.11 -2.78
CA GLN A 77 -5.97 22.53 -2.64
C GLN A 77 -7.16 23.42 -2.97
#